data_AF-A0A401Z8M2-F1
#
_entry.id   AF-A0A401Z8M2-F1
#
_cell.length_a   1.000
_cell.length_b   1.000
_cell.length_c   1.000
_cell.angle_alpha   90.00
_cell.angle_beta   90.00
_cell.angle_gamma   90.00
#
_symmetry.space_group_name_H-M   'P 1'
#
loop_
_entity.id
_entity.type
_entity.pdbx_description
1 polymer ?
#
loop_
_entity_poly.entity_id
_entity_poly.type
_entity_poly.pdbx_seq_one_letter_code
_entity_poly.pdbx_strand_id
1 'polypeptide(L)'
;MPKQVFALDATATHRITVHWEAENNSATVLVNGTILGTFSSIEEKVAGKDFILPDNSPLHVQFFNGYPQAFRAGVPLASVPDMDAVPAPRRKRGGCLTAWLIFNLVVVVALTLLYFMATLGAMANNTTTVSPFVFLLLGVVGIIGIVGLSLLLAWKKWGFYLVAGYVLIGIVLSFVTGSVDVRTFTPLVGVVILYLWLNRSGVWEQLS
;
A
#
# COMPACT_ATOMS: atom_id res chain seq x y z
N MET A 1 4.28 -3.79 -19.93
CA MET A 1 5.56 -3.57 -20.64
C MET A 1 6.46 -4.77 -20.42
N PRO A 2 6.67 -5.62 -21.44
CA PRO A 2 7.68 -6.66 -21.38
C PRO A 2 9.08 -6.08 -21.15
N LYS A 3 9.92 -6.84 -20.43
CA LYS A 3 11.30 -6.49 -20.14
C LYS A 3 12.19 -7.72 -20.19
N GLN A 4 13.46 -7.52 -20.50
CA GLN A 4 14.47 -8.57 -20.53
C GLN A 4 15.79 -8.02 -19.99
N VAL A 5 16.47 -8.86 -19.19
CA VAL A 5 17.69 -8.50 -18.49
C VAL A 5 18.85 -9.34 -19.03
N PHE A 6 20.00 -8.69 -19.25
CA PHE A 6 21.24 -9.32 -19.68
C PHE A 6 22.34 -9.06 -18.66
N ALA A 7 23.15 -10.07 -18.36
CA ALA A 7 24.34 -9.90 -17.53
C ALA A 7 25.43 -9.19 -18.34
N LEU A 8 25.97 -8.11 -17.78
CA LEU A 8 27.11 -7.39 -18.36
C LEU A 8 28.46 -7.96 -17.89
N ASP A 9 28.46 -8.68 -16.77
CA ASP A 9 29.61 -9.37 -16.18
C ASP A 9 29.26 -10.80 -15.74
N ALA A 10 30.28 -11.62 -15.51
CA ALA A 10 30.12 -13.03 -15.12
C ALA A 10 29.35 -13.23 -13.79
N THR A 11 29.30 -12.20 -12.96
CA THR A 11 28.63 -12.20 -11.65
C THR A 11 27.21 -11.62 -11.69
N ALA A 12 26.73 -11.18 -12.86
CA ALA A 12 25.48 -10.45 -13.06
C ALA A 12 25.30 -9.23 -12.12
N THR A 13 26.40 -8.60 -11.70
CA THR A 13 26.39 -7.40 -10.84
C THR A 13 26.02 -6.14 -11.62
N HIS A 14 26.50 -6.04 -12.86
CA HIS A 14 26.07 -5.02 -13.81
C HIS A 14 25.11 -5.65 -14.82
N ARG A 15 24.01 -4.95 -15.11
CA ARG A 15 22.89 -5.48 -15.90
C ARG A 15 22.44 -4.48 -16.96
N ILE A 16 22.10 -5.02 -18.12
CA ILE A 16 21.40 -4.30 -19.17
C ILE A 16 19.93 -4.69 -19.11
N THR A 17 19.05 -3.72 -18.98
CA THR A 17 17.60 -3.93 -18.99
C THR A 17 17.02 -3.29 -20.24
N VAL A 18 16.34 -4.09 -21.06
CA VAL A 18 15.62 -3.60 -22.23
C VAL A 18 14.12 -3.68 -21.94
N HIS A 19 13.46 -2.52 -21.93
CA HIS A 19 12.00 -2.42 -21.88
C HIS A 19 11.49 -2.13 -23.28
N TRP A 20 10.39 -2.77 -23.69
CA TRP A 20 9.79 -2.45 -24.97
C TRP A 20 8.27 -2.43 -24.90
N GLU A 21 7.69 -1.67 -25.81
CA GLU A 21 6.26 -1.59 -26.01
C GLU A 21 5.93 -2.19 -27.39
N ALA A 22 4.98 -3.12 -27.40
CA ALA A 22 4.55 -3.78 -28.64
C ALA A 22 3.70 -2.85 -29.52
N GLU A 23 2.98 -1.89 -28.92
CA GLU A 23 2.03 -1.03 -29.62
C GLU A 23 2.72 0.19 -30.28
N ASN A 24 3.63 0.86 -29.56
CA ASN A 24 4.29 2.09 -30.05
C ASN A 24 5.65 1.84 -30.72
N ASN A 25 6.05 0.58 -30.89
CA ASN A 25 7.35 0.20 -31.44
C ASN A 25 8.57 0.85 -30.76
N SER A 26 8.43 1.42 -29.58
CA SER A 26 9.51 2.01 -28.81
C SER A 26 10.19 0.96 -27.93
N ALA A 27 11.47 1.19 -27.62
CA ALA A 27 12.18 0.44 -26.60
C ALA A 27 13.16 1.35 -25.85
N THR A 28 13.40 1.05 -24.59
CA THR A 28 14.32 1.78 -23.72
C THR A 28 15.37 0.83 -23.20
N VAL A 29 16.64 1.23 -23.32
CA VAL A 29 17.79 0.48 -22.82
C VAL A 29 18.30 1.18 -21.58
N LEU A 30 18.47 0.42 -20.50
CA LEU A 30 19.02 0.89 -19.25
C LEU A 30 20.25 0.06 -18.84
N VAL A 31 21.21 0.71 -18.20
CA VAL A 31 22.36 0.09 -17.54
C VAL A 31 22.20 0.33 -16.06
N ASN A 32 22.08 -0.73 -15.25
CA ASN A 32 21.90 -0.62 -13.80
C ASN A 32 20.77 0.35 -13.36
N GLY A 33 19.71 0.47 -14.17
CA GLY A 33 18.59 1.38 -13.92
C GLY A 33 18.75 2.81 -14.43
N THR A 34 19.91 3.18 -14.98
CA THR A 34 20.11 4.47 -15.68
C THR A 34 19.81 4.32 -17.16
N ILE A 35 19.01 5.23 -17.73
CA ILE A 35 18.66 5.21 -19.15
C ILE A 35 19.91 5.48 -19.99
N LEU A 36 20.21 4.55 -20.89
CA LEU A 36 21.30 4.65 -21.86
C LEU A 36 20.81 5.26 -23.18
N GLY A 37 19.57 4.95 -23.55
CA GLY A 37 18.90 5.53 -24.71
C GLY A 37 17.64 4.77 -25.12
N THR A 38 17.07 5.19 -26.24
CA THR A 38 15.80 4.65 -26.74
C THR A 38 15.85 4.32 -28.23
N PHE A 39 15.01 3.38 -28.62
CA PHE A 39 14.59 3.09 -29.98
C PHE A 39 13.29 3.82 -30.26
N SER A 40 13.27 4.58 -31.35
CA SER A 40 12.12 5.39 -31.76
C SER A 40 11.36 4.80 -32.94
N SER A 41 11.96 3.83 -33.66
CA SER A 41 11.34 3.18 -34.82
C SER A 41 11.59 1.68 -34.85
N ILE A 42 10.78 0.96 -35.64
CA ILE A 42 10.97 -0.47 -35.88
C ILE A 42 12.22 -0.76 -36.71
N GLU A 43 12.60 0.15 -37.60
CA GLU A 43 13.82 0.05 -38.41
C GLU A 43 15.07 0.07 -37.52
N GLU A 44 15.12 0.99 -36.54
CA GLU A 44 16.20 1.01 -35.55
C GLU A 44 16.24 -0.28 -34.72
N LYS A 45 15.08 -0.87 -34.40
CA LYS A 45 15.02 -2.14 -33.66
C LYS A 45 15.56 -3.31 -34.47
N VAL A 46 15.23 -3.38 -35.76
CA VAL A 46 15.65 -4.48 -36.65
C VAL A 46 17.10 -4.34 -37.07
N ALA A 47 17.55 -3.13 -37.42
CA ALA A 47 18.95 -2.85 -37.76
C ALA A 47 19.88 -2.90 -36.54
N GLY A 48 19.32 -2.68 -35.35
CA GLY A 48 20.06 -2.54 -34.12
C GLY A 48 20.61 -1.13 -33.93
N LYS A 49 20.95 -0.81 -32.68
CA LYS A 49 21.49 0.49 -32.29
C LYS A 49 22.65 0.32 -31.33
N ASP A 50 23.69 1.10 -31.56
CA ASP A 50 24.87 1.15 -30.71
C ASP A 50 24.67 2.17 -29.60
N PHE A 51 25.11 1.79 -28.41
CA PHE A 51 25.16 2.62 -27.22
C PHE A 51 26.55 2.53 -26.61
N ILE A 52 26.99 3.61 -25.95
CA ILE A 52 28.26 3.64 -25.25
C ILE A 52 28.02 3.36 -23.77
N LEU A 53 28.65 2.32 -23.24
CA LEU A 53 28.59 1.99 -21.82
C LEU A 53 29.46 2.95 -20.98
N PRO A 54 29.26 3.02 -19.65
CA PRO A 54 30.07 3.87 -18.77
C PRO A 54 31.58 3.61 -18.80
N ASP A 55 31.98 2.43 -19.26
CA ASP A 55 33.38 2.01 -19.44
C ASP A 55 33.90 2.26 -20.87
N ASN A 56 33.19 3.07 -21.66
CA ASN A 56 33.43 3.36 -23.08
C ASN A 56 33.39 2.15 -24.01
N SER A 57 32.91 0.98 -23.56
CA SER A 57 32.73 -0.17 -24.44
C SER A 57 31.42 -0.06 -25.26
N PRO A 58 31.40 -0.52 -26.52
CA PRO A 58 30.20 -0.47 -27.35
C PRO A 58 29.23 -1.58 -26.95
N LEU A 59 27.97 -1.20 -26.77
CA LEU A 59 26.83 -2.08 -26.59
C LEU A 59 25.92 -1.97 -27.81
N HIS A 60 25.81 -3.03 -28.58
CA HIS A 60 24.87 -3.13 -29.69
C HIS A 60 23.61 -3.85 -29.22
N VAL A 61 22.44 -3.25 -29.37
CA VAL A 61 21.16 -3.88 -29.05
C VAL A 61 20.30 -3.94 -30.30
N GLN A 62 19.79 -5.12 -30.63
CA GLN A 62 18.89 -5.36 -31.76
C GLN A 62 17.72 -6.23 -31.34
N PHE A 63 16.64 -6.23 -32.12
CA PHE A 63 15.51 -7.11 -31.91
C PHE A 63 15.46 -8.15 -33.03
N PHE A 64 15.51 -9.43 -32.65
CA PHE A 64 15.37 -10.55 -33.56
C PHE A 64 14.14 -11.37 -33.17
N ASN A 65 13.23 -11.60 -34.12
CA ASN A 65 11.95 -12.26 -33.88
C ASN A 65 11.14 -11.66 -32.72
N GLY A 66 11.21 -10.34 -32.52
CA GLY A 66 10.50 -9.63 -31.45
C GLY A 66 11.14 -9.71 -30.07
N TYR A 67 12.27 -10.40 -29.93
CA TYR A 67 13.04 -10.47 -28.67
C TYR A 67 14.31 -9.62 -28.77
N PRO A 68 14.66 -8.87 -27.71
CA PRO A 68 15.92 -8.14 -27.68
C PRO A 68 17.10 -9.12 -27.62
N GLN A 69 18.18 -8.76 -28.30
CA GLN A 69 19.49 -9.37 -28.21
C GLN A 69 20.49 -8.24 -27.95
N ALA A 70 21.37 -8.43 -26.98
CA ALA A 70 22.39 -7.45 -26.63
C ALA A 70 23.77 -8.05 -26.86
N PHE A 71 24.65 -7.28 -27.49
CA PHE A 71 26.02 -7.64 -27.80
C PHE A 71 26.95 -6.59 -27.21
N ARG A 72 28.03 -7.03 -26.55
CA ARG A 72 29.07 -6.15 -26.05
C ARG A 72 30.35 -6.43 -26.82
N ALA A 73 30.87 -5.43 -27.53
CA ALA A 73 32.03 -5.59 -28.41
C ALA A 73 31.92 -6.83 -29.34
N GLY A 74 30.72 -7.08 -29.88
CA GLY A 74 30.44 -8.21 -30.76
C GLY A 74 30.15 -9.55 -30.06
N VAL A 75 30.31 -9.65 -28.75
CA VAL A 75 30.00 -10.88 -27.97
C VAL A 75 28.56 -10.83 -27.47
N PRO A 76 27.73 -11.86 -27.71
CA PRO A 76 26.36 -11.90 -27.21
C PRO A 76 26.34 -12.00 -25.69
N LEU A 77 25.53 -11.16 -25.05
CA LEU A 77 25.30 -11.20 -23.61
C LEU A 77 24.27 -12.27 -23.26
N ALA A 78 24.52 -13.01 -22.18
CA ALA A 78 23.58 -13.99 -21.68
C ALA A 78 22.34 -13.30 -21.10
N SER A 79 21.16 -13.77 -21.49
CA SER A 79 19.92 -13.39 -20.80
C SER A 79 19.93 -14.00 -19.40
N VAL A 80 19.64 -13.17 -18.41
CA VAL A 80 19.55 -13.60 -17.01
C VAL A 80 18.09 -13.49 -16.59
N PRO A 81 17.58 -14.45 -15.81
CA PRO A 81 16.30 -14.29 -15.16
C PRO A 81 16.29 -12.96 -14.43
N ASP A 82 15.25 -12.17 -14.69
CA ASP A 82 15.08 -10.90 -14.04
C ASP A 82 14.91 -11.12 -12.53
N MET A 83 16.00 -11.03 -11.78
CA MET A 83 15.96 -11.21 -10.32
C MET A 83 15.25 -10.05 -9.63
N ASP A 84 15.05 -8.92 -10.33
CA ASP A 84 14.20 -7.81 -9.89
C ASP A 84 12.72 -8.04 -10.27
N ALA A 85 12.42 -9.11 -11.02
CA ALA A 85 11.09 -9.69 -11.17
C ALA A 85 10.80 -10.75 -10.10
N VAL A 86 11.55 -10.80 -8.98
CA VAL A 86 10.94 -11.23 -7.72
C VAL A 86 9.87 -10.18 -7.43
N PRO A 87 8.57 -10.48 -7.58
CA PRO A 87 7.54 -9.51 -7.27
C PRO A 87 7.77 -9.11 -5.81
N ALA A 88 8.05 -7.81 -5.58
CA ALA A 88 8.12 -7.25 -4.23
C ALA A 88 6.96 -7.87 -3.43
N PRO A 89 7.23 -8.48 -2.26
CA PRO A 89 6.26 -9.34 -1.59
C PRO A 89 4.94 -8.60 -1.51
N ARG A 90 3.96 -9.01 -2.34
CA ARG A 90 2.67 -8.35 -2.40
C ARG A 90 2.10 -8.44 -1.00
N ARG A 91 1.96 -7.29 -0.33
CA ARG A 91 1.35 -7.21 1.01
C ARG A 91 -0.03 -7.85 0.95
N LYS A 92 -0.12 -9.12 1.33
CA LYS A 92 -1.36 -9.88 1.33
C LYS A 92 -1.99 -9.71 2.70
N ARG A 93 -3.09 -8.97 2.75
CA ARG A 93 -4.01 -9.06 3.86
C ARG A 93 -4.77 -10.37 3.74
N GLY A 94 -4.86 -11.12 4.84
CA GLY A 94 -5.85 -12.19 4.92
C GLY A 94 -7.25 -11.61 4.75
N GLY A 95 -8.07 -12.22 3.88
CA GLY A 95 -9.44 -11.74 3.63
C GLY A 95 -10.29 -11.66 4.89
N CYS A 96 -10.02 -12.53 5.87
CA CYS A 96 -10.68 -12.54 7.18
C CYS A 96 -10.42 -11.25 7.99
N LEU A 97 -9.17 -10.77 8.00
CA LEU A 97 -8.81 -9.52 8.69
C LEU A 97 -9.50 -8.31 8.03
N THR A 98 -9.51 -8.25 6.70
CA THR A 98 -10.17 -7.18 5.96
C THR A 98 -11.67 -7.18 6.22
N ALA A 99 -12.32 -8.35 6.19
CA ALA A 99 -13.75 -8.48 6.47
C ALA A 99 -14.09 -8.03 7.90
N TRP A 100 -13.28 -8.41 8.89
CA TRP A 100 -13.46 -7.98 10.27
C TRP A 100 -13.30 -6.46 10.44
N LEU A 101 -12.29 -5.85 9.80
CA LEU A 101 -12.10 -4.39 9.83
C LEU A 101 -13.27 -3.65 9.19
N ILE A 102 -13.76 -4.13 8.04
CA ILE A 102 -14.93 -3.55 7.36
C ILE A 102 -16.17 -3.69 8.24
N PHE A 103 -16.40 -4.86 8.84
CA PHE A 103 -17.52 -5.07 9.75
C PHE A 103 -17.47 -4.10 10.94
N ASN A 104 -16.30 -3.97 11.58
CA ASN A 104 -16.12 -3.05 12.71
C ASN A 104 -16.35 -1.59 12.28
N LEU A 105 -15.86 -1.20 11.10
CA LEU A 105 -16.11 0.13 10.51
C LEU A 105 -17.60 0.38 10.32
N VAL A 106 -18.33 -0.57 9.73
CA VAL A 106 -19.79 -0.45 9.54
C VAL A 106 -20.50 -0.30 10.88
N VAL A 107 -20.14 -1.10 11.89
CA VAL A 107 -20.73 -1.02 13.23
C VAL A 107 -20.47 0.34 13.87
N VAL A 108 -19.23 0.85 13.84
CA VAL A 108 -18.88 2.15 14.41
C VAL A 108 -19.63 3.28 13.70
N VAL A 109 -19.69 3.26 12.37
CA VAL A 109 -20.42 4.26 11.58
C VAL A 109 -21.92 4.22 11.92
N ALA A 110 -22.53 3.04 11.94
CA ALA A 110 -23.94 2.86 12.22
C ALA A 110 -24.31 3.33 13.63
N LEU A 111 -23.52 2.94 14.65
CA LEU A 111 -23.74 3.36 16.03
C LEU A 111 -23.57 4.88 16.21
N THR A 112 -22.56 5.47 15.57
CA THR A 112 -22.34 6.92 15.60
C THR A 112 -23.53 7.65 14.98
N LEU A 113 -24.02 7.16 13.84
CA LEU A 113 -25.17 7.75 13.15
C LEU A 113 -26.46 7.62 13.97
N LEU A 114 -26.72 6.44 14.54
CA LEU A 114 -27.88 6.19 15.40
C LEU A 114 -27.87 7.11 16.63
N TYR A 115 -26.72 7.25 17.29
CA TYR A 115 -26.56 8.18 18.40
C TYR A 115 -26.84 9.63 17.99
N PHE A 116 -26.33 10.04 16.82
CA PHE A 116 -26.55 11.39 16.30
C PHE A 116 -28.03 11.66 16.00
N MET A 117 -28.71 10.71 15.35
CA MET A 117 -30.15 10.78 15.06
C MET A 117 -30.99 10.81 16.34
N ALA A 118 -30.68 9.95 17.32
CA ALA A 118 -31.39 9.92 18.59
C ALA A 118 -31.25 11.25 19.36
N THR A 119 -30.03 11.80 19.40
CA THR A 119 -29.78 13.07 20.10
C THR A 119 -30.42 14.25 19.37
N LEU A 120 -30.34 14.30 18.03
CA LEU A 120 -30.97 15.34 17.23
C LEU A 120 -32.50 15.33 17.39
N GLY A 121 -33.12 14.16 17.35
CA GLY A 121 -34.57 14.01 17.57
C GLY A 121 -35.00 14.44 18.98
N ALA A 122 -34.19 14.11 20.00
CA ALA A 122 -34.48 14.55 21.36
C ALA A 122 -34.28 16.08 21.54
N MET A 123 -33.32 16.70 20.84
CA MET A 123 -33.15 18.16 20.83
C MET A 123 -34.34 18.85 20.16
N ALA A 124 -34.82 18.33 19.03
CA ALA A 124 -36.00 18.87 18.34
C ALA A 124 -37.27 18.83 19.21
N ASN A 125 -37.37 17.85 20.11
CA ASN A 125 -38.50 17.69 21.03
C ASN A 125 -38.28 18.35 22.40
N ASN A 126 -37.16 19.07 22.61
CA ASN A 126 -36.77 19.66 23.91
C ASN A 126 -36.71 18.66 25.08
N THR A 127 -36.44 17.38 24.80
CA THR A 127 -36.37 16.32 25.83
C THR A 127 -34.94 15.94 26.20
N THR A 128 -33.92 16.51 25.55
CA THR A 128 -32.51 16.23 25.87
C THR A 128 -32.06 16.88 27.17
N THR A 129 -31.54 16.05 28.07
CA THR A 129 -30.70 16.46 29.20
C THR A 129 -29.19 16.47 28.87
N VAL A 130 -28.81 16.09 27.65
CA VAL A 130 -27.42 15.97 27.24
C VAL A 130 -26.84 17.34 26.91
N SER A 131 -25.71 17.68 27.52
CA SER A 131 -24.98 18.92 27.22
C SER A 131 -24.54 18.98 25.74
N PRO A 132 -24.74 20.09 25.02
CA PRO A 132 -24.29 20.26 23.64
C PRO A 132 -22.79 19.99 23.45
N PHE A 133 -21.99 20.30 24.46
CA PHE A 133 -20.56 20.05 24.44
C PHE A 133 -20.23 18.55 24.42
N VAL A 134 -20.92 17.75 25.25
CA VAL A 134 -20.74 16.29 25.30
C VAL A 134 -21.14 15.66 23.98
N PHE A 135 -22.22 16.15 23.37
CA PHE A 135 -22.67 15.71 22.05
C PHE A 135 -21.61 15.95 20.96
N LEU A 136 -21.07 17.17 20.87
CA LEU A 136 -20.01 17.50 19.91
C LEU A 136 -18.75 16.66 20.15
N LEU A 137 -18.36 16.49 21.41
CA LEU A 137 -17.18 15.71 21.78
C LEU A 137 -17.33 14.24 21.37
N LEU A 138 -18.49 13.62 21.62
CA LEU A 138 -18.79 12.25 21.18
C LEU A 138 -18.81 12.12 19.65
N GLY A 139 -19.33 13.13 18.94
CA GLY A 139 -19.29 13.18 17.47
C GLY A 139 -17.86 13.17 16.94
N VAL A 140 -16.98 14.00 17.51
CA VAL A 140 -15.55 14.05 17.15
C VAL A 140 -14.86 12.72 17.46
N VAL A 141 -15.12 12.12 18.62
CA VAL A 141 -14.57 10.80 19.00
C VAL A 141 -15.01 9.72 18.01
N GLY A 142 -16.27 9.71 17.58
CA GLY A 142 -16.77 8.79 16.55
C GLY A 142 -16.03 8.93 15.22
N ILE A 143 -15.82 10.18 14.77
CA ILE A 143 -15.04 10.47 13.54
C ILE A 143 -13.60 9.96 13.67
N ILE A 144 -12.95 10.18 14.81
CA ILE A 144 -11.59 9.68 15.07
C ILE A 144 -11.54 8.15 14.95
N GLY A 145 -12.53 7.44 15.48
CA GLY A 145 -12.65 5.98 15.34
C GLY A 145 -12.75 5.52 13.88
N ILE A 146 -13.59 6.19 13.09
CA ILE A 146 -13.78 5.91 11.65
C ILE A 146 -12.49 6.17 10.87
N VAL A 147 -11.81 7.29 11.12
CA VAL A 147 -10.54 7.64 10.50
C VAL A 147 -9.45 6.63 10.90
N GLY A 148 -9.39 6.24 12.17
CA GLY A 148 -8.45 5.23 12.67
C GLY A 148 -8.60 3.88 11.96
N LEU A 149 -9.84 3.38 11.83
CA LEU A 149 -10.14 2.14 11.10
C LEU A 149 -9.85 2.26 9.59
N SER A 150 -10.12 3.42 8.99
CA SER A 150 -9.82 3.69 7.58
C SER A 150 -8.31 3.73 7.31
N LEU A 151 -7.52 4.32 8.22
CA LEU A 151 -6.07 4.32 8.15
C LEU A 151 -5.48 2.92 8.35
N LEU A 152 -6.10 2.12 9.24
CA LEU A 152 -5.80 0.71 9.34
C LEU A 152 -6.10 0.00 8.02
N LEU A 153 -7.21 0.27 7.33
CA LEU A 153 -7.48 -0.25 5.98
C LEU A 153 -6.40 0.19 4.97
N ALA A 154 -5.89 1.41 5.10
CA ALA A 154 -4.81 1.99 4.29
C ALA A 154 -3.37 1.60 4.71
N TRP A 155 -3.21 0.55 5.53
CA TRP A 155 -1.92 0.02 5.97
C TRP A 155 -1.05 0.97 6.82
N LYS A 156 -1.66 1.89 7.56
CA LYS A 156 -0.95 2.82 8.46
C LYS A 156 -0.98 2.35 9.91
N LYS A 157 0.19 2.23 10.56
CA LYS A 157 0.30 1.89 12.00
C LYS A 157 -0.41 2.91 12.89
N TRP A 158 -0.37 4.18 12.47
CA TRP A 158 -1.08 5.30 13.10
C TRP A 158 -2.59 5.05 13.26
N GLY A 159 -3.21 4.28 12.37
CA GLY A 159 -4.62 3.91 12.49
C GLY A 159 -4.90 3.10 13.75
N PHE A 160 -4.01 2.19 14.15
CA PHE A 160 -4.18 1.42 15.39
C PHE A 160 -4.08 2.31 16.62
N TYR A 161 -3.12 3.23 16.66
CA TYR A 161 -2.96 4.15 17.79
C TYR A 161 -4.14 5.10 17.94
N LEU A 162 -4.73 5.57 16.83
CA LEU A 162 -5.97 6.34 16.86
C LEU A 162 -7.15 5.49 17.38
N VAL A 163 -7.23 4.22 16.96
CA VAL A 163 -8.26 3.31 17.45
C VAL A 163 -8.13 3.09 18.97
N ALA A 164 -6.92 2.77 19.45
CA ALA A 164 -6.66 2.60 20.88
C ALA A 164 -6.89 3.89 21.67
N GLY A 165 -6.46 5.03 21.11
CA GLY A 165 -6.64 6.35 21.71
C GLY A 165 -8.12 6.73 21.87
N TYR A 166 -8.95 6.51 20.85
CA TYR A 166 -10.40 6.79 20.98
C TYR A 166 -11.04 5.92 22.06
N VAL A 167 -10.67 4.63 22.14
CA VAL A 167 -11.19 3.72 23.18
C VAL A 167 -10.80 4.20 24.57
N LEU A 168 -9.55 4.59 24.78
CA LEU A 168 -9.09 5.13 26.07
C LEU A 168 -9.82 6.41 26.44
N ILE A 169 -9.99 7.34 25.50
CA ILE A 169 -10.75 8.57 25.72
C ILE A 169 -12.20 8.24 26.11
N GLY A 170 -12.85 7.30 25.42
CA GLY A 170 -14.21 6.86 25.74
C GLY A 170 -14.34 6.27 27.16
N ILE A 171 -13.35 5.50 27.59
CA ILE A 171 -13.29 4.95 28.96
C ILE A 171 -13.15 6.10 29.97
N VAL A 172 -12.20 7.02 29.76
CA VAL A 172 -12.00 8.18 30.64
C VAL A 172 -13.26 9.03 30.76
N LEU A 173 -13.93 9.31 29.64
CA LEU A 173 -15.19 10.04 29.63
C LEU A 173 -16.27 9.31 30.46
N SER A 174 -16.36 7.98 30.32
CA SER A 174 -17.32 7.18 31.09
C SER A 174 -17.06 7.24 32.61
N PHE A 175 -15.79 7.30 33.03
CA PHE A 175 -15.43 7.53 34.43
C PHE A 175 -15.83 8.92 34.90
N VAL A 176 -15.55 9.96 34.10
CA VAL A 176 -15.88 11.36 34.43
C VAL A 176 -17.39 11.56 34.53
N THR A 177 -18.19 10.88 33.70
CA THR A 177 -19.67 10.95 33.75
C THR A 177 -20.27 10.03 34.82
N GLY A 178 -19.46 9.25 35.55
CA GLY A 178 -19.93 8.27 36.54
C GLY A 178 -20.72 7.11 35.92
N SER A 179 -20.64 6.92 34.60
CA SER A 179 -21.41 5.94 33.83
C SER A 179 -20.58 4.69 33.52
N VAL A 180 -19.93 4.13 34.55
CA VAL A 180 -19.08 2.96 34.39
C VAL A 180 -19.95 1.70 34.43
N ASP A 181 -20.03 1.01 33.29
CA ASP A 181 -20.68 -0.29 33.16
C ASP A 181 -19.71 -1.26 32.45
N VAL A 182 -20.02 -2.56 32.46
CA VAL A 182 -19.28 -3.59 31.72
C VAL A 182 -19.14 -3.20 30.23
N ARG A 183 -20.15 -2.50 29.69
CA ARG A 183 -20.16 -1.99 28.31
C ARG A 183 -19.04 -1.00 28.01
N THR A 184 -18.55 -0.26 29.01
CA THR A 184 -17.43 0.68 28.88
C THR A 184 -16.13 -0.02 28.47
N PHE A 185 -15.96 -1.30 28.86
CA PHE A 185 -14.77 -2.09 28.59
C PHE A 185 -14.87 -2.94 27.32
N THR A 186 -16.07 -3.12 26.76
CA THR A 186 -16.28 -3.89 25.52
C THR A 186 -15.36 -3.45 24.37
N PRO A 187 -15.13 -2.15 24.10
CA PRO A 187 -14.23 -1.72 23.03
C PRO A 187 -12.77 -2.11 23.28
N LEU A 188 -12.34 -2.21 24.54
CA LEU A 188 -10.99 -2.64 24.92
C LEU A 188 -10.71 -4.06 24.44
N VAL A 189 -11.70 -4.96 24.62
CA VAL A 189 -11.62 -6.34 24.13
C VAL A 189 -11.44 -6.35 22.60
N GLY A 190 -12.15 -5.49 21.89
CA GLY A 190 -12.00 -5.32 20.44
C GLY A 190 -10.58 -4.91 20.03
N VAL A 191 -9.97 -3.96 20.75
CA VAL A 191 -8.58 -3.51 20.50
C VAL A 191 -7.58 -4.62 20.78
N VAL A 192 -7.75 -5.37 21.88
CA VAL A 192 -6.87 -6.51 22.22
C VAL A 192 -6.95 -7.59 21.16
N ILE A 193 -8.16 -7.97 20.73
CA ILE A 193 -8.35 -8.94 19.65
C ILE A 193 -7.70 -8.46 18.36
N LEU A 194 -7.91 -7.19 17.99
CA LEU A 194 -7.30 -6.59 16.81
C LEU A 194 -5.76 -6.66 16.86
N TYR A 195 -5.17 -6.31 18.00
CA TYR A 195 -3.72 -6.38 18.20
C TYR A 195 -3.20 -7.80 18.05
N LEU A 196 -3.84 -8.78 18.72
CA LEU A 196 -3.44 -10.18 18.64
C LEU A 196 -3.52 -10.73 17.21
N TRP A 197 -4.55 -10.35 16.46
CA TRP A 197 -4.70 -10.74 15.06
C TRP A 197 -3.66 -10.09 14.15
N LEU A 198 -3.40 -8.80 14.32
CA LEU A 198 -2.36 -8.09 13.55
C LEU A 198 -0.96 -8.67 13.82
N ASN A 199 -0.67 -9.00 15.08
CA ASN A 199 0.61 -9.60 15.48
C ASN A 199 0.75 -11.03 14.95
N ARG A 200 -0.26 -11.89 15.17
CA ARG A 200 -0.23 -13.30 14.73
C ARG A 200 -0.15 -13.47 13.21
N SER A 201 -0.77 -12.56 12.45
CA SER A 201 -0.77 -12.62 10.99
C SER A 201 0.50 -12.05 10.34
N GLY A 202 1.46 -11.53 11.12
CA GLY A 202 2.65 -10.84 10.60
C GLY A 202 2.33 -9.53 9.87
N VAL A 203 1.06 -9.10 9.86
CA VAL A 203 0.62 -7.85 9.21
C VAL A 203 1.18 -6.64 9.96
N TRP A 204 1.37 -6.74 11.27
CA TRP A 204 1.91 -5.65 12.09
C TRP A 204 3.25 -5.12 11.58
N GLU A 205 4.16 -6.01 11.18
CA GLU A 205 5.48 -5.65 10.66
C GLU A 205 5.39 -4.98 9.27
N GLN A 206 4.37 -5.33 8.49
CA GLN A 206 4.12 -4.81 7.14
C GLN A 206 3.43 -3.44 7.11
N LEU A 207 2.84 -3.00 8.22
CA LEU A 207 2.22 -1.68 8.33
C LEU A 207 3.32 -0.61 8.34
N SER A 208 3.11 0.49 7.59
CA SER A 208 4.01 1.67 7.60
C SER A 208 3.66 2.62 8.73
#